data_AF-A0A2N6NIH0-F1
#
_entry.id   AF-A0A2N6NIH0-F1
#
_cell.length_a   1.000
_cell.length_b   1.000
_cell.length_c   1.000
_cell.angle_alpha   90.00
_cell.angle_beta   90.00
_cell.angle_gamma   90.00
#
_symmetry.space_group_name_H-M   'P 1'
#
loop_
_entity.id
_entity.type
_entity.pdbx_description
1 polymer ?
#
loop_
_entity_poly.entity_id
_entity_poly.type
_entity_poly.pdbx_seq_one_letter_code
_entity_poly.pdbx_strand_id
1 'polypeptide(L)'
;MSTDDGAKRAHDFNDALLGVPEYANDTMFFVARYGQKCQSTLRKVDFDTVMQTSHELGAAMSKPDNEARVAELRAQVMEILKPFPELAQDYDKFSASSRATAASLAAKRK
;
A
#
# COMPACT_ATOMS: atom_id res chain seq x y z
N MET A 1 -12.05 -16.52 29.21
CA MET A 1 -10.96 -16.27 28.23
C MET A 1 -10.03 -15.27 28.87
N SER A 2 -8.85 -15.72 29.32
CA SER A 2 -7.92 -14.86 30.07
C SER A 2 -7.22 -13.90 29.12
N THR A 3 -7.10 -12.63 29.52
CA THR A 3 -6.43 -11.53 28.81
C THR A 3 -4.96 -11.83 28.45
N ASP A 4 -4.35 -12.80 29.12
CA ASP A 4 -2.97 -13.28 28.93
C ASP A 4 -2.72 -13.90 27.55
N ASP A 5 -3.71 -14.64 27.02
CA ASP A 5 -3.65 -15.24 25.68
C ASP A 5 -3.64 -14.17 24.56
N GLY A 6 -4.31 -13.05 24.80
CA GLY A 6 -4.38 -11.92 23.86
C GLY A 6 -3.06 -11.16 23.81
N ALA A 7 -2.47 -10.90 24.98
CA ALA A 7 -1.18 -10.23 25.10
C ALA A 7 -0.04 -11.06 24.48
N LYS A 8 -0.04 -12.39 24.69
CA LYS A 8 0.93 -13.29 24.07
C LYS A 8 0.78 -13.35 22.54
N ARG A 9 -0.44 -13.46 22.02
CA ARG A 9 -0.68 -13.41 20.56
C ARG A 9 -0.27 -12.06 19.96
N ALA A 10 -0.51 -10.96 20.66
CA ALA A 10 -0.10 -9.63 20.22
C ALA A 10 1.43 -9.48 20.23
N HIS A 11 2.10 -10.01 21.25
CA HIS A 11 3.56 -10.05 21.35
C HIS A 11 4.18 -10.89 20.22
N ASP A 12 3.70 -12.12 20.01
CA ASP A 12 4.19 -13.03 18.96
C ASP A 12 3.94 -12.45 17.55
N PHE A 13 2.81 -11.77 17.36
CA PHE A 13 2.51 -11.04 16.12
C PHE A 13 3.45 -9.84 15.93
N ASN A 14 3.69 -9.06 16.98
CA ASN A 14 4.58 -7.90 16.92
C ASN A 14 6.04 -8.30 16.68
N ASP A 15 6.54 -9.36 17.34
CA ASP A 15 7.88 -9.92 17.09
C ASP A 15 8.01 -10.49 15.67
N ALA A 16 6.99 -11.19 15.19
CA ALA A 16 6.96 -11.69 13.81
C ALA A 16 6.98 -10.55 12.78
N LEU A 17 6.46 -9.38 13.15
CA LEU A 17 6.44 -8.18 12.32
C LEU A 17 7.74 -7.38 12.41
N LEU A 18 8.41 -7.29 13.56
CA LEU A 18 9.74 -6.67 13.72
C LEU A 18 10.82 -7.36 12.86
N GLY A 19 10.66 -8.66 12.60
CA GLY A 19 11.50 -9.40 11.64
C GLY A 19 11.27 -9.05 10.17
N VAL A 20 10.31 -8.17 9.84
CA VAL A 20 10.09 -7.65 8.48
C VAL A 20 10.75 -6.27 8.37
N PRO A 21 11.82 -6.12 7.57
CA PRO A 21 12.56 -4.86 7.46
C PRO A 21 11.68 -3.63 7.17
N GLU A 22 10.59 -3.80 6.44
CA GLU A 22 9.64 -2.73 6.08
C GLU A 22 8.62 -2.41 7.18
N TYR A 23 8.42 -3.30 8.15
CA TYR A 23 7.67 -2.99 9.37
C TYR A 23 8.55 -2.17 10.31
N ALA A 24 9.83 -2.53 10.43
CA ALA A 24 10.82 -1.78 11.20
C ALA A 24 11.07 -0.36 10.64
N ASN A 25 10.88 -0.16 9.32
CA ASN A 25 11.06 1.13 8.64
C ASN A 25 9.78 1.99 8.51
N ASP A 26 8.68 1.67 9.21
CA ASP A 26 7.36 2.36 9.14
C ASP A 26 6.68 2.30 7.75
N THR A 27 7.23 1.56 6.79
CA THR A 27 6.72 1.46 5.40
C THR A 27 5.34 0.81 5.34
N MET A 28 5.12 -0.29 6.07
CA MET A 28 3.78 -0.94 6.11
C MET A 28 2.73 -0.06 6.79
N PHE A 29 3.12 0.62 7.87
CA PHE A 29 2.23 1.55 8.55
C PHE A 29 1.88 2.74 7.67
N PHE A 30 2.84 3.25 6.89
CA PHE A 30 2.57 4.29 5.91
C PHE A 30 1.55 3.84 4.85
N VAL A 31 1.69 2.63 4.31
CA VAL A 31 0.71 2.05 3.35
C VAL A 31 -0.68 1.99 3.98
N ALA A 32 -0.80 1.50 5.22
CA ALA A 32 -2.08 1.42 5.93
C ALA A 32 -2.69 2.82 6.21
N ARG A 33 -1.87 3.77 6.69
CA ARG A 33 -2.31 5.15 6.97
C ARG A 33 -2.77 5.86 5.70
N TYR A 34 -2.03 5.72 4.61
CA TYR A 34 -2.41 6.30 3.31
C TYR A 34 -3.71 5.69 2.78
N GLY A 35 -3.85 4.36 2.83
CA GLY A 35 -5.09 3.68 2.45
C GLY A 35 -6.31 4.18 3.23
N GLN A 36 -6.17 4.34 4.55
CA GLN A 36 -7.23 4.90 5.40
C GLN A 36 -7.56 6.35 5.05
N LYS A 37 -6.54 7.17 4.75
CA LYS A 37 -6.73 8.57 4.31
C LYS A 37 -7.48 8.64 2.99
N CYS A 38 -7.14 7.79 2.02
CA CYS A 38 -7.92 7.65 0.79
C CYS A 38 -9.37 7.24 1.08
N GLN A 39 -9.60 6.30 1.98
CA GLN A 39 -10.94 5.81 2.32
C GLN A 39 -11.81 6.89 3.01
N SER A 40 -11.22 7.76 3.83
CA SER A 40 -11.94 8.85 4.49
C SER A 40 -12.20 10.06 3.61
N THR A 41 -11.37 10.29 2.59
CA THR A 41 -11.40 11.49 1.75
C THR A 41 -12.15 11.27 0.43
N LEU A 42 -12.00 10.09 -0.18
CA LEU A 42 -12.60 9.79 -1.49
C LEU A 42 -14.00 9.21 -1.34
N ARG A 43 -14.84 9.39 -2.37
CA ARG A 43 -16.07 8.61 -2.49
C ARG A 43 -15.69 7.14 -2.68
N LYS A 44 -16.56 6.23 -2.25
CA LYS A 44 -16.32 4.78 -2.36
C LYS A 44 -15.91 4.34 -3.78
N VAL A 45 -16.60 4.82 -4.81
CA VAL A 45 -16.27 4.48 -6.21
C VAL A 45 -14.88 4.97 -6.63
N ASP A 46 -14.48 6.17 -6.19
CA ASP A 46 -13.17 6.76 -6.50
C ASP A 46 -12.06 6.02 -5.73
N PHE A 47 -12.32 5.68 -4.46
CA PHE A 47 -11.42 4.86 -3.64
C PHE A 47 -11.19 3.48 -4.28
N ASP A 48 -12.27 2.77 -4.60
CA ASP A 48 -12.20 1.44 -5.21
C ASP A 48 -11.43 1.50 -6.54
N THR A 49 -11.67 2.55 -7.35
CA THR A 49 -10.92 2.79 -8.60
C THR A 49 -9.44 3.03 -8.34
N VAL A 50 -9.06 3.93 -7.41
CA VAL A 50 -7.65 4.21 -7.08
C VAL A 50 -6.93 2.95 -6.62
N MET A 51 -7.56 2.13 -5.78
CA MET A 51 -6.96 0.88 -5.28
C MET A 51 -6.77 -0.15 -6.40
N GLN A 52 -7.78 -0.31 -7.27
CA GLN A 52 -7.72 -1.23 -8.40
C GLN A 52 -6.65 -0.78 -9.42
N THR A 53 -6.66 0.50 -9.83
CA THR A 53 -5.67 1.04 -10.77
C THR A 53 -4.26 1.00 -10.20
N SER A 54 -4.09 1.21 -8.88
CA SER A 54 -2.78 1.07 -8.21
C SER A 54 -2.26 -0.37 -8.24
N HIS A 55 -3.15 -1.36 -8.08
CA HIS A 55 -2.79 -2.77 -8.20
C HIS A 55 -2.35 -3.12 -9.64
N GLU A 56 -3.11 -2.68 -10.64
CA GLU A 56 -2.76 -2.84 -12.05
C GLU A 56 -1.45 -2.14 -12.40
N LEU A 57 -1.20 -0.95 -11.85
CA LEU A 57 0.04 -0.20 -12.02
C LEU A 57 1.23 -1.01 -11.50
N GLY A 58 1.10 -1.61 -10.31
CA GLY A 58 2.12 -2.50 -9.75
C GLY A 58 2.42 -3.70 -10.66
N ALA A 59 1.38 -4.34 -11.21
CA ALA A 59 1.54 -5.46 -12.15
C ALA A 59 2.09 -5.04 -13.52
N ALA A 60 1.78 -3.83 -13.98
CA ALA A 60 2.31 -3.29 -15.22
C ALA A 60 3.81 -2.99 -15.10
N MET A 61 4.23 -2.42 -13.96
CA MET A 61 5.64 -2.11 -13.65
C MET A 61 6.53 -3.36 -13.53
N SER A 62 5.96 -4.53 -13.24
CA SER A 62 6.75 -5.78 -13.16
C SER A 62 7.01 -6.43 -14.52
N LYS A 63 6.45 -5.89 -15.61
CA LYS A 63 6.60 -6.44 -16.96
C LYS A 63 7.54 -5.54 -17.79
N PRO A 64 8.41 -6.11 -18.62
CA PRO A 64 9.20 -5.33 -19.58
C PRO A 64 8.28 -4.65 -20.61
N ASP A 65 8.74 -3.54 -21.18
CA ASP A 65 8.09 -2.81 -22.29
C ASP A 65 6.68 -2.25 -22.02
N ASN A 66 6.30 -2.06 -20.75
CA ASN A 66 4.97 -1.59 -20.35
C ASN A 66 4.90 -0.10 -19.98
N GLU A 67 5.92 0.68 -20.34
CA GLU A 67 6.06 2.10 -19.92
C GLU A 67 4.84 2.95 -20.26
N ALA A 68 4.25 2.77 -21.45
CA ALA A 68 3.04 3.48 -21.87
C ALA A 68 1.85 3.15 -20.96
N ARG A 69 1.64 1.87 -20.62
CA ARG A 69 0.56 1.44 -19.73
C ARG A 69 0.79 1.92 -18.30
N VAL A 70 2.05 1.94 -17.84
CA VAL A 70 2.43 2.49 -16.53
C VAL A 70 2.10 3.99 -16.46
N ALA A 71 2.42 4.75 -17.52
CA ALA A 71 2.11 6.17 -17.59
C ALA A 71 0.59 6.43 -17.60
N GLU A 72 -0.17 5.66 -18.37
CA GLU A 72 -1.64 5.73 -18.45
C GLU A 72 -2.30 5.47 -17.09
N LEU A 73 -1.95 4.36 -16.44
CA LEU A 73 -2.48 3.99 -15.13
C LEU A 73 -2.11 5.02 -14.06
N ARG A 74 -0.88 5.56 -14.09
CA ARG A 74 -0.48 6.63 -13.18
C ARG A 74 -1.30 7.89 -13.44
N ALA A 75 -1.52 8.28 -14.69
CA ALA A 75 -2.33 9.44 -15.02
C ALA A 75 -3.78 9.30 -14.53
N GLN A 76 -4.37 8.11 -14.69
CA GLN A 76 -5.73 7.80 -14.21
C GLN A 76 -5.85 7.98 -12.69
N VAL A 77 -4.89 7.48 -11.90
CA VAL A 77 -4.91 7.71 -10.45
C VAL A 77 -4.75 9.19 -10.13
N MET A 78 -3.82 9.88 -10.78
CA MET A 78 -3.56 11.30 -10.52
C MET A 78 -4.74 12.19 -10.91
N GLU A 79 -5.56 11.82 -11.89
CA GLU A 79 -6.78 12.54 -12.24
C GLU A 79 -7.80 12.52 -11.09
N ILE A 80 -7.98 11.37 -10.45
CA ILE A 80 -8.87 11.20 -9.29
C ILE A 80 -8.31 11.93 -8.07
N LEU A 81 -6.99 11.88 -7.85
CA LEU A 81 -6.34 12.50 -6.70
C LEU A 81 -6.10 14.00 -6.86
N LYS A 82 -6.20 14.56 -8.08
CA LYS A 82 -5.93 15.97 -8.38
C LYS A 82 -6.67 16.97 -7.46
N PRO A 83 -7.94 16.76 -7.08
CA PRO A 83 -8.65 17.66 -6.16
C PRO A 83 -8.15 17.57 -4.71
N PHE A 84 -7.34 16.56 -4.37
CA PHE A 84 -6.89 16.21 -3.02
C PHE A 84 -5.36 16.27 -2.96
N PRO A 85 -4.76 17.47 -2.85
CA PRO A 85 -3.31 17.66 -2.98
C PRO A 85 -2.52 16.82 -1.97
N GLU A 86 -3.05 16.65 -0.77
CA GLU A 86 -2.50 15.82 0.30
C GLU A 86 -2.48 14.31 0.02
N LEU A 87 -3.31 13.82 -0.91
CA LEU A 87 -3.28 12.43 -1.39
C LEU A 87 -2.36 12.29 -2.60
N ALA A 88 -2.40 13.28 -3.50
CA ALA A 88 -1.57 13.33 -4.70
C ALA A 88 -0.06 13.41 -4.36
N GLN A 89 0.30 14.22 -3.35
CA GLN A 89 1.69 14.38 -2.88
C GLN A 89 2.28 13.07 -2.35
N ASP A 90 1.49 12.32 -1.59
CA ASP A 90 1.94 11.10 -0.92
C ASP A 90 1.83 9.85 -1.83
N TYR A 91 1.19 9.97 -3.00
CA TYR A 91 0.87 8.82 -3.85
C TYR A 91 2.10 8.07 -4.38
N ASP A 92 3.12 8.78 -4.87
CA ASP A 92 4.32 8.11 -5.39
C ASP A 92 5.06 7.34 -4.28
N LYS A 93 5.09 7.90 -3.06
CA LYS A 93 5.62 7.22 -1.87
C LYS A 93 4.76 5.99 -1.53
N PHE A 94 3.44 6.10 -1.60
CA PHE A 94 2.52 4.98 -1.37
C PHE A 94 2.74 3.87 -2.39
N SER A 95 2.84 4.21 -3.68
CA SER A 95 3.07 3.27 -4.76
C SER A 95 4.38 2.50 -4.55
N ALA A 96 5.47 3.19 -4.23
CA ALA A 96 6.76 2.56 -3.92
C ALA A 96 6.70 1.68 -2.66
N SER A 97 6.12 2.20 -1.58
CA SER A 97 6.00 1.50 -0.28
C SER A 97 5.13 0.25 -0.37
N SER A 98 4.07 0.29 -1.18
CA SER A 98 3.16 -0.83 -1.41
C SER A 98 3.85 -1.95 -2.19
N ARG A 99 4.66 -1.60 -3.21
CA ARG A 99 5.46 -2.59 -3.94
C ARG A 99 6.53 -3.25 -3.07
N ALA A 100 7.22 -2.46 -2.26
CA ALA A 100 8.20 -3.00 -1.29
C ALA A 100 7.52 -3.98 -0.34
N THR A 101 6.42 -3.55 0.31
CA THR A 101 5.59 -4.37 1.20
C THR A 101 5.16 -5.69 0.54
N ALA A 102 4.67 -5.63 -0.70
CA ALA A 102 4.26 -6.82 -1.43
C ALA A 102 5.45 -7.78 -1.71
N ALA A 103 6.62 -7.23 -2.05
CA ALA A 103 7.82 -8.03 -2.31
C ALA A 103 8.33 -8.75 -1.05
N SER A 104 8.37 -8.08 0.11
CA SER A 104 8.81 -8.72 1.35
C SER A 104 7.83 -9.77 1.86
N LEU A 105 6.53 -9.54 1.72
CA LEU A 105 5.51 -10.54 2.04
C LEU A 105 5.62 -11.79 1.14
N ALA A 106 5.96 -11.61 -0.14
CA ALA A 106 6.20 -12.73 -1.06
C ALA A 106 7.49 -13.49 -0.71
N ALA A 107 8.54 -12.79 -0.29
CA ALA A 107 9.81 -13.40 0.11
C ALA A 107 9.68 -14.28 1.37
N LYS A 108 8.85 -13.88 2.33
CA LYS A 108 8.62 -14.62 3.59
C LYS A 108 7.79 -15.91 3.42
N ARG A 109 7.13 -16.09 2.27
CA ARG A 109 6.32 -17.29 1.94
C ARG A 109 7.13 -18.39 1.23
N LYS A 110 8.38 -18.13 0.89
CA LYS A 110 9.33 -19.11 0.32
C LYS A 110 10.21 -19.66 1.43
#